data_AF-A0ABD7HG82-F1
#
_entry.id   AF-A0ABD7HG82-F1
#
_cell.length_a   1.000
_cell.length_b   1.000
_cell.length_c   1.000
_cell.angle_alpha   90.00
_cell.angle_beta   90.00
_cell.angle_gamma   90.00
#
_symmetry.space_group_name_H-M   'P 1'
#
loop_
_entity.id
_entity.type
_entity.pdbx_description
1 polymer ?
#
loop_
_entity_poly.entity_id
_entity_poly.type
_entity_poly.pdbx_seq_one_letter_code
_entity_poly.pdbx_strand_id
1 'polypeptide(L)'
;YPIARIDNYTEWFTRFDTAIRGLPEKQKQHSLLPLLHAFEQPSAAENHGVVPAKRFQHAVQAAGIGPAGQDGTTDIPHLSRRLIVKYAKDLEQLGLL
;
A
#
# COMPACT_ATOMS: atom_id res chain seq x y z
N TYR A 1 1.10 8.65 -13.40
CA TYR A 1 0.35 8.93 -12.16
C TYR A 1 0.86 10.23 -11.56
N PRO A 2 0.26 11.38 -11.88
CA PRO A 2 0.69 12.66 -11.32
C PRO A 2 0.28 12.72 -9.84
N ILE A 3 1.22 12.38 -8.95
CA ILE A 3 1.04 12.48 -7.50
C ILE A 3 1.93 13.63 -7.03
N ALA A 4 1.31 14.67 -6.48
CA ALA A 4 2.02 15.76 -5.83
C ALA A 4 2.02 15.55 -4.32
N ARG A 5 3.16 15.86 -3.68
CA ARG A 5 3.26 15.84 -2.22
C ARG A 5 2.81 17.19 -1.67
N ILE A 6 2.09 17.15 -0.55
CA ILE A 6 1.77 18.32 0.27
C ILE A 6 2.45 18.07 1.62
N ASP A 7 3.32 18.97 2.04
CA ASP A 7 4.19 18.73 3.20
C ASP A 7 3.44 18.82 4.54
N ASN A 8 2.44 19.70 4.62
CA ASN A 8 1.60 19.80 5.81
C ASN A 8 0.52 18.70 5.80
N TYR A 9 0.51 17.85 6.82
CA TYR A 9 -0.42 16.71 6.89
C TYR A 9 -1.90 17.15 6.98
N THR A 10 -2.20 18.16 7.80
CA THR A 10 -3.57 18.68 7.94
C THR A 10 -4.07 19.28 6.63
N GLU A 11 -3.20 19.99 5.92
CA GLU A 11 -3.51 20.53 4.59
C GLU A 11 -3.73 19.40 3.58
N TRP A 12 -2.84 18.40 3.57
CA TRP A 12 -2.99 17.21 2.75
C TRP A 12 -4.33 16.53 3.01
N PHE A 13 -4.68 16.26 4.27
CA PHE A 13 -5.91 15.57 4.65
C PHE A 13 -7.15 16.37 4.23
N THR A 14 -7.16 17.68 4.45
CA THR A 14 -8.28 18.56 4.04
C THR A 14 -8.52 18.51 2.53
N ARG A 15 -7.45 18.60 1.74
CA ARG A 15 -7.55 18.51 0.27
C ARG A 15 -7.92 17.12 -0.20
N PHE A 16 -7.39 16.08 0.46
CA PHE A 16 -7.69 14.68 0.16
C PHE A 16 -9.15 14.32 0.45
N ASP A 17 -9.69 14.74 1.59
CA ASP A 17 -11.11 14.58 1.95
C ASP A 17 -12.03 15.23 0.91
N THR A 18 -11.72 16.48 0.55
CA THR A 18 -12.46 17.21 -0.49
C THR A 18 -12.40 16.48 -1.84
N ALA A 19 -11.21 16.04 -2.25
CA ALA A 19 -11.01 15.35 -3.53
C ALA A 19 -11.76 14.01 -3.59
N ILE A 20 -11.69 13.20 -2.53
CA ILE A 20 -12.39 11.92 -2.46
C ILE A 20 -13.91 12.11 -2.51
N ARG A 21 -14.46 13.09 -1.78
CA ARG A 21 -15.90 13.40 -1.81
C ARG A 21 -16.37 13.89 -3.18
N GLY A 22 -15.48 14.54 -3.93
CA GLY A 22 -15.70 15.02 -5.29
C GLY A 22 -15.54 13.99 -6.40
N LEU A 23 -15.11 12.75 -6.09
CA LEU A 23 -14.93 11.70 -7.12
C LEU A 23 -16.25 11.35 -7.84
N PRO A 24 -16.19 10.92 -9.11
CA PRO A 24 -17.31 10.27 -9.79
C PRO A 24 -17.81 9.05 -8.98
N GLU A 25 -19.11 8.78 -9.05
CA GLU A 25 -19.76 7.80 -8.18
C GLU A 25 -19.10 6.41 -8.22
N LYS A 26 -18.73 5.93 -9.42
CA LYS A 26 -18.00 4.67 -9.58
C LYS A 26 -16.68 4.66 -8.81
N GLN A 27 -15.85 5.70 -8.95
CA GLN A 27 -14.56 5.79 -8.25
C GLN A 27 -14.75 5.97 -6.74
N LYS A 28 -15.75 6.77 -6.34
CA LYS A 28 -16.07 7.06 -4.94
C LYS A 28 -16.42 5.79 -4.16
N GLN A 29 -17.22 4.90 -4.74
CA GLN A 29 -17.60 3.61 -4.14
C GLN A 29 -16.41 2.66 -3.94
N HIS A 30 -15.35 2.83 -4.73
CA HIS A 30 -14.11 2.06 -4.66
C HIS A 30 -12.95 2.85 -4.03
N SER A 31 -13.24 3.95 -3.34
CA SER A 31 -12.25 4.81 -2.70
C SER A 31 -12.12 4.54 -1.20
N LEU A 32 -11.19 5.25 -0.55
CA LEU A 32 -11.03 5.25 0.90
C LEU A 32 -12.11 6.03 1.66
N LEU A 33 -13.14 6.58 0.99
CA LEU A 33 -14.20 7.38 1.63
C LEU A 33 -14.79 6.72 2.89
N PRO A 34 -15.12 5.41 2.92
CA PRO A 34 -15.69 4.77 4.12
C PRO A 34 -14.70 4.66 5.29
N LEU A 35 -13.39 4.73 5.01
CA LEU A 35 -12.31 4.56 5.98
C LEU A 35 -11.54 5.87 6.23
N LEU A 36 -12.04 7.00 5.73
CA LEU A 36 -11.28 8.24 5.67
C LEU A 36 -10.88 8.76 7.06
N HIS A 37 -11.72 8.57 8.07
CA HIS A 37 -11.43 8.94 9.45
C HIS A 37 -10.16 8.28 10.01
N ALA A 38 -9.79 7.08 9.53
CA ALA A 38 -8.56 6.40 9.96
C ALA A 38 -7.28 7.15 9.55
N PHE A 39 -7.37 8.10 8.62
CA PHE A 39 -6.26 8.89 8.11
C PHE A 39 -6.29 10.35 8.60
N GLU A 40 -7.19 10.71 9.53
CA GLU A 40 -7.28 12.08 10.05
C GLU A 40 -6.01 12.53 10.78
N GLN A 41 -5.29 11.58 11.37
CA GLN A 41 -4.01 11.81 12.03
C GLN A 41 -2.92 10.92 11.43
N PRO A 42 -1.66 11.40 11.35
CA PRO A 42 -0.56 10.60 10.83
C PRO A 42 -0.30 9.40 11.75
N SER A 43 -0.09 8.23 11.15
CA SER A 43 0.35 7.05 11.88
C SER A 43 1.86 7.08 12.15
N ALA A 44 2.29 6.52 13.27
CA ALA A 44 3.71 6.36 13.58
C ALA A 44 4.36 5.38 12.59
N ALA A 45 5.61 5.66 12.20
CA ALA A 45 6.38 4.72 11.40
C ALA A 45 6.82 3.55 12.28
N GLU A 46 6.44 2.33 11.89
CA GLU A 46 6.87 1.11 12.55
C GLU A 46 7.94 0.42 11.70
N ASN A 47 9.10 0.16 12.29
CA ASN A 47 10.21 -0.54 11.62
C ASN A 47 10.22 -2.06 11.90
N HIS A 48 9.18 -2.58 12.56
CA HIS A 48 9.05 -3.98 12.88
C HIS A 48 7.69 -4.51 12.42
N GLY A 49 7.67 -5.77 11.99
CA GLY A 49 6.40 -6.46 11.77
C GLY A 49 5.57 -6.45 13.06
N VAL A 50 4.27 -6.21 12.94
CA VAL A 50 3.31 -6.14 14.07
C VAL A 50 3.31 -7.43 14.91
N VAL A 51 3.77 -8.55 14.33
CA VAL A 51 3.86 -9.85 15.00
C VAL A 51 5.20 -10.52 14.69
N PRO A 52 5.87 -11.15 15.68
CA PRO A 52 7.05 -11.97 15.44
C PRO A 52 6.75 -13.13 14.48
N ALA A 53 7.38 -13.14 13.31
CA ALA A 53 7.16 -14.15 12.27
C ALA A 53 8.29 -15.18 12.13
N LYS A 54 9.18 -15.32 13.14
CA LYS A 54 10.42 -16.13 13.01
C LYS A 54 10.19 -17.60 12.65
N ARG A 55 9.17 -18.24 13.23
CA ARG A 55 8.83 -19.64 12.89
C ARG A 55 8.35 -19.77 11.44
N PHE A 56 7.58 -18.80 10.97
CA PHE A 56 7.10 -18.77 9.58
C PHE A 56 8.25 -18.51 8.61
N GLN A 57 9.10 -17.53 8.90
CA GLN A 57 10.32 -17.23 8.12
C GLN A 57 11.19 -18.47 7.92
N HIS A 58 11.45 -19.20 9.01
CA HIS A 58 12.24 -20.44 8.95
C HIS A 58 11.56 -21.52 8.09
N ALA A 59 10.23 -21.68 8.18
CA ALA A 59 9.50 -22.65 7.37
C ALA A 59 9.55 -22.30 5.87
N VAL A 60 9.46 -21.01 5.53
CA VAL A 60 9.61 -20.51 4.14
C VAL A 60 10.99 -20.81 3.59
N GLN A 61 12.05 -20.51 4.36
CA GLN A 61 13.44 -20.77 3.99
C GLN A 61 13.71 -22.28 3.83
N ALA A 62 13.30 -23.09 4.80
CA ALA A 62 13.52 -24.54 4.80
C ALA A 62 12.79 -25.25 3.64
N ALA A 63 11.63 -24.74 3.24
CA ALA A 63 10.86 -25.26 2.12
C ALA A 63 11.24 -24.65 0.75
N GLY A 64 12.17 -23.68 0.71
CA GLY A 64 12.56 -22.99 -0.53
C GLY A 64 11.41 -22.26 -1.22
N ILE A 65 10.47 -21.67 -0.45
CA ILE A 65 9.26 -21.05 -0.99
C ILE A 65 9.51 -19.59 -1.37
N GLY A 66 9.48 -19.29 -2.66
CA GLY A 66 9.59 -17.91 -3.17
C GLY A 66 10.75 -17.74 -4.14
N PRO A 67 10.94 -16.52 -4.67
CA PRO A 67 12.07 -16.22 -5.55
C PRO A 67 13.37 -16.25 -4.75
N ALA A 68 14.43 -16.81 -5.34
CA ALA A 68 15.77 -16.72 -4.76
C ALA A 68 16.25 -15.26 -4.78
N GLY A 69 16.79 -14.82 -3.65
CA GLY A 69 17.53 -13.58 -3.49
C GLY A 69 18.85 -13.60 -4.26
N GLN A 70 19.56 -12.47 -4.25
CA GLN A 70 20.84 -12.33 -4.96
C GLN A 70 21.94 -13.27 -4.42
N ASP A 71 21.80 -13.73 -3.17
CA ASP A 71 22.69 -14.68 -2.50
C ASP A 71 22.27 -16.15 -2.70
N GLY A 72 21.26 -16.40 -3.54
CA GLY A 72 20.71 -17.74 -3.78
C GLY A 72 19.82 -18.27 -2.67
N THR A 73 19.59 -17.50 -1.59
CA THR A 73 18.69 -17.88 -0.50
C THR A 73 17.25 -17.53 -0.83
N THR A 74 16.29 -18.28 -0.30
CA THR A 74 14.86 -17.96 -0.46
C THR A 74 14.33 -17.45 0.86
N ASP A 75 13.64 -16.31 0.88
CA ASP A 75 13.04 -15.73 2.08
C ASP A 75 11.68 -15.09 1.76
N ILE A 76 10.99 -14.60 2.79
CA ILE A 76 9.74 -13.85 2.66
C ILE A 76 9.99 -12.63 1.76
N PRO A 77 9.23 -12.47 0.66
CA PRO A 77 9.47 -11.39 -0.29
C PRO A 77 9.13 -10.02 0.31
N HIS A 78 9.95 -9.02 -0.05
CA HIS A 78 9.66 -7.61 0.25
C HIS A 78 8.70 -7.01 -0.78
N LEU A 79 7.99 -5.95 -0.37
CA LEU A 79 7.23 -5.12 -1.30
C LEU A 79 8.18 -4.51 -2.32
N SER A 80 7.81 -4.60 -3.59
CA SER A 80 8.62 -4.06 -4.69
C SER A 80 7.86 -2.99 -5.45
N ARG A 81 8.59 -2.10 -6.13
CA ARG A 81 8.01 -1.11 -7.05
C ARG A 81 7.09 -1.74 -8.08
N ARG A 82 7.42 -2.95 -8.55
CA ARG A 82 6.61 -3.71 -9.52
C ARG A 82 5.21 -3.98 -8.99
N LEU A 83 5.08 -4.35 -7.71
CA LEU A 83 3.78 -4.58 -7.08
C LEU A 83 2.97 -3.28 -7.03
N ILE A 84 3.59 -2.16 -6.61
CA ILE A 84 2.91 -0.86 -6.53
C ILE A 84 2.40 -0.41 -7.92
N VAL A 85 3.22 -0.53 -8.96
CA VAL A 85 2.82 -0.18 -10.33
C VAL A 85 1.71 -1.11 -10.85
N LYS A 86 1.70 -2.38 -10.44
CA LYS A 86 0.64 -3.31 -10.83
C LYS A 86 -0.74 -2.82 -10.36
N TYR A 87 -0.88 -2.32 -9.14
CA TYR A 87 -2.16 -1.77 -8.66
C TYR A 87 -2.69 -0.67 -9.56
N ALA A 88 -1.84 0.29 -9.94
CA ALA A 88 -2.28 1.40 -10.78
C ALA A 88 -2.72 0.92 -12.18
N LYS A 89 -1.98 -0.02 -12.78
CA LYS A 89 -2.35 -0.63 -14.07
C LYS A 89 -3.65 -1.43 -13.99
N ASP A 90 -3.82 -2.22 -12.95
CA ASP A 90 -5.02 -3.03 -12.77
C ASP A 90 -6.26 -2.14 -12.55
N LEU A 91 -6.14 -1.04 -11.80
CA LEU A 91 -7.22 -0.07 -11.61
C LEU A 91 -7.60 0.64 -12.93
N GLU A 92 -6.61 1.00 -13.76
CA GLU A 92 -6.86 1.52 -15.12
C GLU A 92 -7.64 0.49 -15.97
N GLN A 93 -7.25 -0.79 -15.94
CA GLN A 93 -7.93 -1.87 -16.66
C GLN A 93 -9.37 -2.10 -16.19
N LEU A 94 -9.65 -1.87 -14.90
CA LEU A 94 -11.00 -1.96 -14.33
C LEU A 94 -11.83 -0.67 -14.55
N GLY A 95 -11.23 0.37 -15.15
CA GLY A 95 -11.85 1.69 -15.31
C GLY A 95 -12.18 2.34 -13.97
N LEU A 96 -11.27 2.18 -12.99
CA LEU A 96 -11.34 2.76 -11.65
C LEU A 96 -10.30 3.87 -11.43
N LEU A 97 -9.49 4.15 -12.44
CA LEU A 97 -8.50 5.23 -12.47
C LEU A 97 -8.67 6.07 -13.73
#